data_AF-A0A349VXL9-F1
#
_entry.id   AF-A0A349VXL9-F1
#
_cell.length_a   1.000
_cell.length_b   1.000
_cell.length_c   1.000
_cell.angle_alpha   90.00
_cell.angle_beta   90.00
_cell.angle_gamma   90.00
#
_symmetry.space_group_name_H-M   'P 1'
#
loop_
_entity.id
_entity.type
_entity.pdbx_description
1 polymer ?
#
loop_
_entity_poly.entity_id
_entity_poly.type
_entity_poly.pdbx_seq_one_letter_code
_entity_poly.pdbx_strand_id
1 'polypeptide(L)'
;MATINNGVIGRASGKVGAVIASSWKSINYLKGLPKKRTKGMSEEQLIQQDRFLKISKFLMPITPILQVGFGLSKTEKMTPTNVALQLNIAQAVSGTYPNFSLDY
;
A
#
# COMPACT_ATOMS: atom_id res chain seq x y z
N MET A 1 -11.48 -8.63 -9.02
CA MET A 1 -10.14 -9.22 -9.31
C MET A 1 -10.36 -10.69 -9.57
N ALA A 2 -9.97 -11.19 -10.75
CA ALA A 2 -10.10 -12.61 -11.05
C ALA A 2 -8.80 -13.31 -10.63
N THR A 3 -8.87 -14.27 -9.71
CA THR A 3 -7.74 -15.09 -9.26
C THR A 3 -7.68 -16.37 -10.07
N ILE A 4 -6.48 -16.80 -10.48
CA ILE A 4 -6.27 -18.05 -11.20
C ILE A 4 -5.69 -19.08 -10.23
N ASN A 5 -6.47 -20.11 -9.93
CA ASN A 5 -6.01 -21.28 -9.20
C ASN A 5 -5.71 -22.38 -10.24
N ASN A 6 -4.42 -22.58 -10.57
CA ASN A 6 -3.90 -23.62 -11.49
C ASN A 6 -4.42 -23.60 -12.94
N GLY A 7 -3.99 -22.62 -13.74
CA GLY A 7 -4.27 -22.55 -15.19
C GLY A 7 -3.01 -22.43 -16.06
N VAL A 8 -3.17 -22.65 -17.38
CA VAL A 8 -2.14 -22.63 -18.45
C VAL A 8 -1.24 -21.39 -18.45
N ILE A 9 -1.69 -20.30 -17.81
CA ILE A 9 -1.05 -18.97 -17.80
C ILE A 9 -0.01 -18.84 -16.67
N GLY A 10 0.34 -19.93 -15.95
CA GLY A 10 1.19 -19.90 -14.75
C GLY A 10 2.57 -19.23 -14.85
N ARG A 11 3.07 -18.92 -16.06
CA ARG A 11 4.31 -18.16 -16.30
C ARG A 11 4.11 -16.80 -16.98
N ALA A 12 2.89 -16.42 -17.37
CA ALA A 12 2.69 -15.15 -18.06
C ALA A 12 2.65 -14.00 -17.05
N SER A 13 3.55 -13.03 -17.23
CA SER A 13 3.59 -11.78 -16.49
C SER A 13 3.54 -10.63 -17.48
N GLY A 14 2.76 -9.60 -17.18
CA GLY A 14 2.65 -8.40 -18.01
C GLY A 14 1.36 -8.31 -18.82
N LYS A 15 1.35 -7.39 -19.79
CA LYS A 15 0.17 -7.05 -20.60
C LYS A 15 -0.01 -8.05 -21.73
N VAL A 16 -1.17 -8.68 -21.79
CA VAL A 16 -1.61 -9.57 -22.88
C VAL A 16 -2.94 -9.05 -23.41
N GLY A 17 -2.90 -8.34 -24.54
CA GLY A 17 -4.09 -7.73 -25.14
C GLY A 17 -4.77 -6.74 -24.19
N ALA A 18 -6.03 -7.03 -23.85
CA ALA A 18 -6.88 -6.22 -22.97
C ALA A 18 -6.69 -6.49 -21.45
N VAL A 19 -5.83 -7.45 -21.11
CA VAL A 19 -5.65 -7.95 -19.74
C VAL A 19 -4.19 -7.85 -19.33
N ILE A 20 -3.95 -7.75 -18.03
CA ILE A 20 -2.62 -7.80 -17.43
C ILE A 20 -2.59 -8.95 -16.44
N ALA A 21 -1.64 -9.87 -16.62
CA ALA A 21 -1.35 -10.95 -15.70
C ALA A 21 -0.29 -10.52 -14.68
N SER A 22 -0.55 -10.82 -13.41
CA SER A 22 0.35 -10.48 -12.30
C SER A 22 0.21 -11.51 -11.18
N SER A 23 1.23 -11.59 -10.33
CA SER A 23 1.23 -12.45 -9.16
C SER A 23 1.61 -11.67 -7.90
N TRP A 24 1.01 -12.01 -6.78
CA TRP A 24 1.34 -11.44 -5.47
C TRP A 24 1.23 -12.51 -4.41
N LYS A 25 2.31 -12.70 -3.63
CA LYS A 25 2.40 -13.76 -2.61
C LYS A 25 1.93 -15.13 -3.12
N SER A 26 2.41 -15.51 -4.31
CA SER A 26 2.05 -16.76 -5.01
C SER A 26 0.59 -16.88 -5.46
N ILE A 27 -0.22 -15.83 -5.31
CA ILE A 27 -1.58 -15.77 -5.86
C ILE A 27 -1.52 -15.10 -7.23
N ASN A 28 -1.92 -15.83 -8.27
CA ASN A 28 -1.98 -15.32 -9.63
C ASN A 28 -3.32 -14.64 -9.87
N TYR A 29 -3.32 -13.49 -10.56
CA TYR A 29 -4.53 -12.75 -10.87
C TYR A 29 -4.45 -11.99 -12.19
N LEU A 30 -5.64 -11.71 -12.73
CA LEU A 30 -5.85 -10.94 -13.94
C LEU A 30 -6.56 -9.62 -13.62
N LYS A 31 -6.06 -8.55 -14.22
CA LYS A 31 -6.68 -7.21 -14.18
C LYS A 31 -6.91 -6.70 -15.60
N GLY A 32 -8.02 -5.99 -15.83
CA GLY A 32 -8.19 -5.23 -17.06
C GLY A 32 -7.20 -4.07 -17.14
N LEU A 33 -7.04 -3.49 -18.33
CA LEU A 33 -6.23 -2.27 -18.45
C LEU A 33 -6.79 -1.15 -17.57
N PRO A 34 -5.92 -0.42 -16.86
CA PRO A 34 -6.34 0.78 -16.15
C PRO A 34 -6.81 1.82 -17.18
N LYS A 35 -7.94 2.46 -16.90
CA LYS A 35 -8.38 3.62 -17.68
C LYS A 35 -7.46 4.79 -17.34
N LYS A 36 -6.99 5.52 -18.36
CA LYS A 36 -6.24 6.77 -18.15
C LYS A 36 -7.13 7.75 -17.38
N ARG A 37 -6.65 8.24 -16.24
CA ARG A 37 -7.37 9.26 -15.47
C ARG A 37 -7.25 10.60 -16.20
N THR A 38 -8.39 11.26 -16.42
CA THR A 38 -8.46 12.59 -17.06
C THR A 38 -8.69 13.72 -16.04
N LYS A 39 -9.28 13.41 -14.89
CA LYS A 39 -9.54 14.37 -13.81
C LYS A 39 -8.37 14.48 -12.83
N GLY A 40 -8.22 15.66 -12.23
CA GLY A 40 -7.29 15.92 -11.11
C GLY A 40 -7.62 15.09 -9.87
N MET A 41 -6.75 15.15 -8.86
CA MET A 41 -7.04 14.53 -7.56
C MET A 41 -8.10 15.35 -6.81
N SER A 42 -9.02 14.67 -6.15
CA SER A 42 -9.93 15.32 -5.20
C SER A 42 -9.15 15.84 -3.99
N GLU A 43 -9.67 16.86 -3.32
CA GLU A 43 -9.09 17.37 -2.08
C GLU A 43 -8.95 16.27 -1.02
N GLU A 44 -9.97 15.44 -0.83
CA GLU A 44 -9.93 14.27 0.07
C GLU A 44 -8.78 13.30 -0.27
N GLN A 45 -8.47 13.15 -1.57
CA GLN A 45 -7.35 12.31 -2.01
C GLN A 45 -6.01 12.93 -1.68
N LEU A 46 -5.90 14.26 -1.74
CA LEU A 46 -4.68 14.99 -1.38
C LEU A 46 -4.45 14.94 0.13
N ILE A 47 -5.51 15.12 0.92
CA ILE A 47 -5.52 14.97 2.38
C ILE A 47 -4.94 13.60 2.78
N GLN A 48 -5.47 12.52 2.20
CA GLN A 48 -5.02 11.17 2.52
C GLN A 48 -3.57 10.92 2.07
N GLN A 49 -3.17 11.46 0.92
CA GLN A 49 -1.79 11.32 0.42
C GLN A 49 -0.78 12.06 1.30
N ASP A 50 -1.07 13.30 1.70
CA ASP A 50 -0.17 14.08 2.55
C ASP A 50 -0.04 13.45 3.95
N ARG A 51 -1.16 12.97 4.51
CA ARG A 51 -1.16 12.22 5.78
C ARG A 51 -0.28 10.98 5.71
N PHE A 52 -0.42 10.18 4.66
CA PHE A 52 0.40 8.99 4.46
C PHE A 52 1.88 9.33 4.24
N LEU A 53 2.16 10.38 3.46
CA LEU A 53 3.51 10.83 3.14
C LEU A 53 4.28 11.25 4.40
N LYS A 54 3.66 12.03 5.28
CA LYS A 54 4.30 12.56 6.49
C LYS A 54 4.76 11.45 7.43
N ILE A 55 3.90 10.49 7.72
CA ILE A 55 4.25 9.35 8.57
C ILE A 55 5.28 8.47 7.88
N SER A 56 5.12 8.22 6.58
CA SER A 56 6.08 7.39 5.83
C SER A 56 7.47 8.00 5.88
N LYS A 57 7.59 9.32 5.71
CA LYS A 57 8.87 10.03 5.86
C LYS A 57 9.47 9.90 7.26
N PHE A 58 8.63 9.90 8.29
CA PHE A 58 9.07 9.74 9.68
C PHE A 58 9.51 8.30 9.99
N LEU A 59 8.78 7.29 9.50
CA LEU A 59 9.02 5.88 9.80
C LEU A 59 10.09 5.23 8.90
N MET A 60 10.27 5.70 7.67
CA MET A 60 11.23 5.10 6.71
C MET A 60 12.68 5.03 7.24
N PRO A 61 13.23 6.07 7.89
CA PRO A 61 14.60 6.02 8.44
C PRO A 61 14.79 4.92 9.50
N ILE A 62 13.73 4.58 10.24
CA ILE A 62 13.76 3.60 11.33
C ILE A 62 13.20 2.23 10.94
N THR A 63 13.03 1.96 9.64
CA THR A 63 12.47 0.69 9.14
C THR A 63 13.12 -0.57 9.74
N PRO A 64 14.45 -0.66 9.94
CA PRO A 64 15.06 -1.84 10.56
C PRO A 64 14.59 -2.06 12.00
N ILE A 65 14.42 -0.98 12.77
CA ILE A 65 13.92 -1.03 14.15
C ILE A 65 12.46 -1.48 14.16
N LEU A 66 11.65 -0.96 13.23
CA LEU A 66 10.25 -1.37 13.09
C LEU A 66 10.12 -2.86 12.72
N GLN A 67 11.04 -3.39 11.90
CA GLN A 67 11.04 -4.81 11.55
C GLN A 67 11.33 -5.71 12.75
N VAL A 68 12.20 -5.28 13.68
CA VAL A 68 12.46 -6.03 14.92
C VAL A 68 11.28 -5.87 15.88
N GLY A 69 10.85 -4.64 16.15
CA GLY A 69 9.79 -4.33 17.12
C GLY A 69 8.42 -4.89 16.75
N PHE A 70 8.07 -4.87 15.45
CA PHE A 70 6.84 -5.44 14.92
C PHE A 70 7.05 -6.82 14.28
N GLY A 71 8.25 -7.42 14.39
CA GLY A 71 8.56 -8.71 13.75
C GLY A 71 7.73 -9.88 14.28
N LEU A 72 7.29 -9.79 15.55
CA LEU A 72 6.42 -10.77 16.19
C LEU A 72 4.93 -10.51 15.99
N SER A 73 4.56 -9.42 15.30
CA SER A 73 3.15 -9.13 15.03
C SER A 73 2.58 -10.24 14.15
N LYS A 74 1.66 -11.03 14.72
CA LYS A 74 1.05 -12.21 14.09
C LYS A 74 0.07 -11.81 12.99
N THR A 75 0.58 -11.18 11.93
CA THR A 75 -0.23 -10.76 10.80
C THR A 75 0.22 -11.53 9.57
N GLU A 76 -0.48 -12.61 9.24
CA GLU A 76 -0.19 -13.41 8.03
C GLU A 76 -0.24 -12.57 6.75
N LYS A 77 -0.96 -11.45 6.78
CA LYS A 77 -1.26 -10.61 5.61
C LYS A 77 -0.41 -9.33 5.53
N MET A 78 0.09 -8.79 6.64
CA MET A 78 0.75 -7.48 6.69
C MET A 78 2.22 -7.59 7.07
N THR A 79 3.05 -6.71 6.52
CA THR A 79 4.45 -6.59 6.93
C THR A 79 4.53 -5.83 8.26
N PRO A 80 5.58 -6.07 9.08
CA PRO A 80 5.83 -5.33 10.32
C PRO A 80 5.77 -3.81 10.14
N THR A 81 6.36 -3.30 9.06
CA THR A 81 6.34 -1.87 8.71
C THR A 81 4.93 -1.35 8.43
N ASN A 82 4.07 -2.14 7.76
CA ASN A 82 2.69 -1.72 7.50
C ASN A 82 1.85 -1.69 8.78
N VAL A 83 2.11 -2.60 9.72
CA VAL A 83 1.47 -2.58 11.05
C VAL A 83 1.87 -1.31 11.81
N ALA A 84 3.16 -1.00 11.84
CA ALA A 84 3.66 0.24 12.44
C ALA A 84 3.01 1.48 11.80
N LEU A 85 2.95 1.52 10.47
CA LEU A 85 2.38 2.63 9.72
C LEU A 85 0.88 2.81 10.05
N GLN A 86 0.10 1.72 10.10
CA GLN A 86 -1.32 1.76 10.45
C GLN A 86 -1.56 2.34 11.85
N LEU A 87 -0.80 1.89 12.85
CA LEU A 87 -0.92 2.37 14.23
C LEU A 87 -0.58 3.86 14.32
N ASN A 88 0.49 4.30 13.66
CA ASN A 88 0.91 5.69 13.67
C ASN A 88 -0.05 6.59 12.88
N ILE A 89 -0.68 6.11 11.79
CA ILE A 89 -1.76 6.86 11.13
C ILE A 89 -2.89 7.12 12.11
N ALA A 90 -3.31 6.11 12.86
CA ALA A 90 -4.47 6.18 13.71
C ALA A 90 -4.26 7.04 14.96
N GLN A 91 -3.03 7.13 15.47
CA GLN A 91 -2.76 7.76 16.78
C GLN A 91 -1.90 9.03 16.69
N ALA A 92 -0.94 9.10 15.77
CA ALA A 92 0.12 10.12 15.81
C ALA A 92 -0.12 11.32 14.87
N VAL A 93 -1.14 11.27 14.01
CA VAL A 93 -1.43 12.40 13.10
C VAL A 93 -2.43 13.35 13.73
N SER A 94 -2.01 14.58 13.94
CA SER A 94 -2.84 15.70 14.39
C SER A 94 -2.84 16.85 13.37
N GLY A 95 -3.87 17.70 13.44
CA GLY A 95 -4.00 18.89 12.58
C GLY A 95 -4.95 18.72 11.38
N THR A 96 -5.06 19.79 10.59
CA THR A 96 -5.91 19.87 9.40
C THR A 96 -5.04 20.09 8.16
N TYR A 97 -5.48 19.55 7.03
CA TYR A 97 -4.79 19.79 5.75
C TYR A 97 -4.73 21.29 5.46
N PRO A 98 -3.59 21.84 4.98
CA PRO A 98 -2.35 21.15 4.56
C PRO A 98 -1.33 20.88 5.69
N ASN A 99 -1.59 21.37 6.90
CA ASN A 99 -0.63 21.41 7.99
C ASN A 99 -0.85 20.27 9.01
N PHE A 100 -0.71 19.01 8.57
CA PHE A 100 -0.58 17.91 9.53
C PHE A 100 0.74 17.98 10.29
N SER A 101 0.64 17.76 11.60
CA SER A 101 1.75 17.59 12.53
C SER A 101 1.76 16.17 13.09
N LEU A 102 2.92 15.71 13.55
CA LEU A 102 3.06 14.46 14.27
C LEU A 102 3.12 14.76 15.76
N ASP A 103 2.31 14.06 16.54
CA ASP A 103 2.42 14.01 18.01
C ASP A 103 3.37 12.86 18.35
N TYR A 104 4.60 13.17 18.77
CA TYR A 104 5.70 12.22 18.98
C TYR A 104 6.40 12.41 20.32
#